data_AF-A0A843E7B7-F1
#
_entry.id   AF-A0A843E7B7-F1
#
_cell.length_a   1.000
_cell.length_b   1.000
_cell.length_c   1.000
_cell.angle_alpha   90.00
_cell.angle_beta   90.00
_cell.angle_gamma   90.00
#
_symmetry.space_group_name_H-M   'P 1'
#
loop_
_entity.id
_entity.type
_entity.pdbx_description
1 polymer ?
#
loop_
_entity_poly.entity_id
_entity_poly.type
_entity_poly.pdbx_seq_one_letter_code
_entity_poly.pdbx_strand_id
1 'polypeptide(L)' 'MRDNLFARTELIGLDVEVLSSPYSEISGKVFDETMNTFTIESAGTEKMVPKSGNVFRFTYEGRKIDIIGSEI' A
#
# COMPACT_ATOMS: atom_id res chain seq x y z
N MET A 1 -12.72 14.41 3.79
CA MET A 1 -12.00 14.38 5.08
C MET A 1 -10.67 13.73 4.80
N ARG A 2 -9.56 14.26 5.33
CA ARG A 2 -8.29 13.53 5.29
C ARG A 2 -8.44 12.40 6.29
N ASP A 3 -8.54 11.17 5.84
CA ASP A 3 -8.54 10.01 6.72
C ASP A 3 -7.13 9.87 7.31
N ASN A 4 -6.87 10.67 8.36
CA ASN A 4 -5.64 10.69 9.14
C ASN A 4 -5.43 9.39 9.95
N LEU A 5 -6.17 8.34 9.60
CA LEU A 5 -6.16 7.05 10.26
C LEU A 5 -4.79 6.38 10.07
N PHE A 6 -4.12 6.56 8.93
CA PHE A 6 -2.92 5.80 8.59
C PHE A 6 -1.59 6.51 8.81
N ALA A 7 -1.55 7.83 9.01
CA ALA A 7 -0.31 8.54 9.32
C ALA A 7 0.35 8.10 10.65
N ARG A 8 -0.36 7.31 11.47
CA ARG A 8 0.11 6.77 12.75
C ARG A 8 -0.13 5.26 12.91
N THR A 9 -0.63 4.59 11.86
CA THR A 9 -0.96 3.16 11.92
C THR A 9 0.10 2.38 11.18
N GLU A 10 0.48 1.23 11.74
CA GLU A 10 1.42 0.30 11.11
C GLU A 10 0.78 -0.28 9.84
N LEU A 11 1.42 -0.06 8.69
CA LEU A 11 0.96 -0.57 7.39
C LEU A 11 1.59 -1.92 7.06
N ILE A 12 2.73 -2.25 7.67
CA ILE A 12 3.37 -3.56 7.51
C ILE A 12 2.42 -4.65 7.98
N GLY A 13 2.28 -5.70 7.18
CA GLY A 13 1.41 -6.85 7.44
C GLY A 13 -0.01 -6.71 6.90
N LEU A 14 -0.43 -5.52 6.45
CA LEU A 14 -1.74 -5.31 5.83
C LEU A 14 -1.76 -5.86 4.39
N ASP A 15 -2.92 -6.36 3.99
CA ASP A 15 -3.15 -6.75 2.60
C ASP A 15 -3.40 -5.48 1.76
N VAL A 16 -2.75 -5.40 0.60
CA VAL A 16 -2.74 -4.23 -0.26
C VAL A 16 -2.87 -4.62 -1.73
N GLU A 17 -3.64 -3.84 -2.48
CA GLU A 17 -3.74 -3.86 -3.94
C GLU A 17 -3.23 -2.51 -4.48
N VAL A 18 -2.34 -2.51 -5.47
CA VAL A 18 -1.94 -1.27 -6.16
C VAL A 18 -2.95 -1.01 -7.28
N LEU A 19 -3.55 0.18 -7.31
CA LEU A 19 -4.59 0.51 -8.29
C LEU A 19 -4.05 1.23 -9.53
N SER A 20 -2.78 1.65 -9.50
CA SER A 20 -2.17 2.49 -10.52
C SER A 20 -1.21 1.71 -11.42
N SER A 21 -1.30 1.94 -12.74
CA SER A 21 -0.32 1.42 -13.70
C SER A 21 1.05 2.11 -13.54
N PRO A 22 2.16 1.42 -13.81
CA PRO A 22 2.27 0.05 -14.35
C PRO A 22 2.21 -1.05 -13.27
N TYR A 23 1.91 -0.70 -12.03
CA TYR A 23 1.96 -1.61 -10.89
C TYR A 23 0.60 -2.24 -10.55
N SER A 24 -0.43 -2.04 -11.36
CA SER A 24 -1.81 -2.46 -11.08
C SER A 24 -2.01 -3.98 -10.97
N GLU A 25 -1.03 -4.78 -11.40
CA GLU A 25 -1.01 -6.23 -11.26
C GLU A 25 -0.40 -6.69 -9.91
N ILE A 26 0.09 -5.75 -9.08
CA ILE A 26 0.71 -6.04 -7.80
C ILE A 26 -0.34 -5.98 -6.69
N SER A 27 -0.55 -7.14 -6.07
CA SER A 27 -1.34 -7.28 -4.85
C SER A 27 -0.66 -8.27 -3.92
N GLY A 28 -0.83 -8.10 -2.62
CA GLY A 28 -0.22 -8.97 -1.63
C GLY A 28 -0.21 -8.35 -0.25
N LYS A 29 0.86 -8.61 0.51
CA LYS A 29 1.01 -8.08 1.87
C LYS A 29 2.16 -7.08 1.92
N VAL A 30 2.01 -5.98 2.66
CA VAL A 30 3.13 -5.06 2.91
C VAL A 30 4.17 -5.78 3.77
N PHE A 31 5.36 -5.95 3.24
CA PHE A 31 6.49 -6.57 3.92
C PHE A 31 7.39 -5.53 4.59
N ASP A 32 7.61 -4.39 3.93
CA ASP A 32 8.42 -3.28 4.42
C ASP A 32 7.85 -1.94 3.94
N GLU A 33 8.12 -0.89 4.71
CA GLU A 33 7.74 0.48 4.42
C GLU A 33 8.93 1.42 4.63
N THR A 34 9.23 2.22 3.61
CA THR A 34 10.15 3.35 3.73
C THR A 34 9.39 4.67 3.51
N MET A 35 10.10 5.79 3.62
CA MET A 35 9.54 7.12 3.34
C MET A 35 8.88 7.19 1.94
N ASN A 36 9.43 6.50 0.93
CA ASN A 36 9.01 6.69 -0.46
C ASN A 36 8.49 5.41 -1.14
N THR A 37 8.57 4.25 -0.49
CA THR A 37 8.26 2.97 -1.12
C THR A 37 7.53 2.04 -0.16
N PHE A 38 6.72 1.15 -0.74
CA PHE A 38 6.32 -0.10 -0.11
C PHE A 38 7.04 -1.26 -0.78
N THR A 39 7.47 -2.22 0.02
CA THR A 39 7.81 -3.55 -0.47
C THR A 39 6.61 -4.45 -0.22
N ILE A 40 6.04 -5.02 -1.28
CA ILE A 40 4.86 -5.88 -1.24
C ILE A 40 5.30 -7.30 -1.55
N GLU A 41 5.04 -8.23 -0.65
CA GLU A 41 5.16 -9.66 -0.93
C GLU A 41 3.96 -10.10 -1.79
N SER A 42 4.22 -10.44 -3.04
CA SER A 42 3.24 -10.86 -4.04
C SER A 42 3.64 -12.19 -4.65
N ALA A 43 2.77 -13.19 -4.51
CA ALA A 43 2.99 -14.56 -5.00
C ALA A 43 4.35 -15.15 -4.59
N GLY A 44 4.80 -14.88 -3.35
CA GLY A 44 6.07 -15.35 -2.80
C GLY A 44 7.31 -14.59 -3.31
N THR A 45 7.13 -13.44 -3.95
CA THR A 45 8.22 -12.55 -4.38
C THR A 45 8.01 -11.14 -3.85
N GLU A 46 9.09 -10.47 -3.47
CA GLU A 46 9.04 -9.07 -3.04
C GLU A 46 9.03 -8.13 -4.24
N LYS A 47 8.10 -7.17 -4.25
CA LYS A 47 7.95 -6.12 -5.26
C LYS A 47 7.99 -4.76 -4.60
N MET A 48 8.94 -3.93 -4.99
CA MET A 48 9.01 -2.54 -4.52
C MET A 48 8.15 -1.64 -5.41
N VAL A 49 7.26 -0.86 -4.79
CA VAL A 49 6.35 0.07 -5.45
C VAL A 49 6.55 1.47 -4.86
N PRO A 50 6.77 2.51 -5.70
CA PRO A 50 6.90 3.88 -5.20
C PRO A 50 5.56 4.39 -4.69
N LYS A 51 5.57 5.09 -3.55
CA LYS A 51 4.39 5.77 -3.02
C LYS A 51 3.90 6.87 -3.97
N SER A 52 4.82 7.70 -4.46
CA SER A 52 4.51 8.76 -5.41
C SER A 52 3.93 8.19 -6.71
N GLY A 53 2.82 8.79 -7.17
CA GLY A 53 2.15 8.41 -8.41
C GLY A 53 1.26 7.16 -8.33
N ASN A 54 1.17 6.51 -7.17
CA ASN A 54 0.34 5.32 -6.98
C ASN A 54 -0.79 5.54 -5.97
N VAL A 55 -1.91 4.87 -6.21
CA VAL A 55 -3.01 4.71 -5.24
C VAL A 55 -2.99 3.27 -4.75
N PHE A 56 -3.07 3.11 -3.42
CA PHE A 56 -3.02 1.82 -2.73
C PHE A 56 -4.36 1.56 -2.06
N ARG A 57 -4.89 0.36 -2.24
CA ARG A 57 -6.09 -0.11 -1.56
C ARG A 57 -5.70 -1.08 -0.47
N PHE A 58 -5.80 -0.65 0.78
CA PHE A 58 -5.52 -1.48 1.95
C PHE A 58 -6.79 -2.17 2.44
N THR A 59 -6.63 -3.41 2.90
CA THR A 59 -7.68 -4.12 3.66
C THR A 59 -7.36 -4.05 5.14
N TYR A 60 -8.23 -3.41 5.92
CA TYR A 60 -8.10 -3.25 7.37
C TYR A 60 -9.44 -3.56 8.05
N GLU A 61 -9.46 -4.52 8.98
CA GLU A 61 -10.67 -4.95 9.71
C GLU A 61 -11.88 -5.25 8.79
N GLY A 62 -11.63 -5.86 7.63
CA GLY A 62 -12.66 -6.20 6.64
C GLY A 62 -13.16 -5.02 5.78
N ARG A 63 -12.56 -3.83 5.94
CA ARG A 63 -12.85 -2.65 5.12
C ARG A 63 -11.73 -2.44 4.10
N LYS A 64 -12.10 -1.92 2.92
CA LYS A 64 -11.17 -1.47 1.89
C LYS A 64 -11.03 0.04 1.96
N ILE A 65 -9.80 0.54 2.02
CA ILE A 65 -9.49 1.97 2.13
C ILE A 65 -8.45 2.32 1.07
N ASP A 66 -8.76 3.32 0.26
CA ASP A 66 -7.89 3.79 -0.82
C ASP A 66 -7.07 4.99 -0.33
N ILE A 67 -5.75 4.93 -0.52
CA ILE A 67 -4.81 5.97 -0.08
C ILE A 67 -3.94 6.40 -1.25
N ILE A 68 -3.83 7.71 -1.45
CA ILE A 68 -2.90 8.30 -2.41
C ILE A 68 -1.50 8.23 -1.79
N GLY A 69 -0.56 7.55 -2.42
CA GLY A 69 0.74 7.29 -1.79
C GLY A 69 1.53 8.55 -1.45
N SER A 70 1.31 9.69 -2.13
CA SER A 70 1.93 10.96 -1.76
C SER A 70 1.41 11.59 -0.46
N GLU A 71 0.41 10.98 0.18
CA GLU A 71 -0.17 11.44 1.46
C GLU A 71 0.29 10.62 2.68
N ILE A 72 1.17 9.62 2.48
CA ILE A 72 1.69 8.70 3.50
C ILE A 72 3.20 8.48 3.36
#